data_AF-A0A2E1IL60-F1
#
_entry.id   AF-A0A2E1IL60-F1
#
_cell.length_a   1.000
_cell.length_b   1.000
_cell.length_c   1.000
_cell.angle_alpha   90.00
_cell.angle_beta   90.00
_cell.angle_gamma   90.00
#
_symmetry.space_group_name_H-M   'P 1'
#
loop_
_entity.id
_entity.type
_entity.pdbx_description
1 polymer ?
#
loop_
_entity_poly.entity_id
_entity_poly.type
_entity_poly.pdbx_seq_one_letter_code
_entity_poly.pdbx_strand_id
1 'polypeptide(L)'
;MARYALLRHTGAPDDPSGCHFDLLLEEGDHCRTWRLADVPTTDGQRQPAVPLAPHRLVWLEPRSAAVSGNRGWAERVMAGTIDGNLPRDPDAPVVLNLVDGDLRGILRIVEGHCSITRA
;
A
#
# COMPACT_ATOMS: atom_id res chain seq x y z
N MET A 1 -11.14 -13.51 -0.39
CA MET A 1 -10.09 -12.74 -1.10
C MET A 1 -9.49 -11.79 -0.10
N ALA A 2 -8.18 -11.61 -0.12
CA ALA A 2 -7.51 -10.64 0.75
C ALA A 2 -7.79 -9.21 0.25
N ARG A 3 -7.76 -8.22 1.13
CA ARG A 3 -8.01 -6.82 0.79
C ARG A 3 -6.71 -6.06 0.58
N TYR A 4 -6.81 -4.94 -0.12
CA TYR A 4 -5.79 -3.90 -0.09
C TYR A 4 -6.39 -2.55 0.27
N ALA A 5 -5.55 -1.65 0.75
CA ALA A 5 -5.88 -0.25 0.92
C ALA A 5 -4.68 0.64 0.59
N LEU A 6 -4.95 1.87 0.16
CA LEU A 6 -3.96 2.93 0.08
C LEU A 6 -4.30 3.99 1.12
N LEU A 7 -3.37 4.26 2.03
CA LEU A 7 -3.47 5.35 2.98
C LEU A 7 -2.71 6.55 2.43
N ARG A 8 -3.34 7.72 2.36
CA ARG A 8 -2.64 8.98 2.16
C ARG A 8 -2.17 9.48 3.52
N HIS A 9 -0.88 9.75 3.63
CA HIS A 9 -0.27 10.34 4.80
C HIS A 9 0.16 11.78 4.49
N THR A 10 -0.23 12.72 5.34
CA THR A 10 0.13 14.15 5.20
C THR A 10 0.66 14.73 6.49
N GLY A 11 1.52 15.76 6.38
CA GLY A 11 1.96 16.54 7.54
C GLY A 11 2.88 15.80 8.50
N ALA A 12 3.57 14.76 8.03
CA ALA A 12 4.64 14.13 8.79
C ALA A 12 5.89 15.03 8.77
N PRO A 13 6.50 15.36 9.92
CA PRO A 13 7.61 16.31 9.99
C PRO A 13 8.88 15.80 9.27
N ASP A 14 9.04 14.48 9.17
CA ASP A 14 10.17 13.83 8.51
C ASP A 14 9.89 13.48 7.03
N ASP A 15 8.76 13.95 6.49
CA ASP A 15 8.41 13.73 5.09
C ASP A 15 8.64 15.02 4.27
N PRO A 16 9.76 15.12 3.52
CA PRO A 16 10.10 16.34 2.80
C PRO A 16 9.13 16.67 1.65
N SER A 17 8.37 15.71 1.12
CA SER A 17 7.29 15.99 0.16
C SER A 17 6.01 16.48 0.83
N GLY A 18 5.90 16.31 2.16
CA GLY A 18 4.71 16.62 2.95
C GLY A 18 3.51 15.68 2.71
N CYS A 19 3.64 14.74 1.77
CA CYS A 19 2.63 13.76 1.43
C CYS A 19 3.26 12.49 0.81
N HIS A 20 2.81 11.32 1.27
CA HIS A 20 3.12 10.02 0.68
C HIS A 20 1.92 9.07 0.81
N PHE A 21 2.07 7.86 0.27
CA PHE A 21 1.06 6.83 0.34
C PHE A 21 1.60 5.54 0.94
N ASP A 22 0.85 4.92 1.85
CA ASP A 22 1.16 3.59 2.36
C ASP A 22 0.22 2.57 1.71
N LEU A 23 0.80 1.62 0.98
CA LEU A 23 0.09 0.49 0.38
C LEU A 23 0.01 -0.64 1.41
N LEU A 24 -1.20 -1.02 1.81
CA LEU A 24 -1.48 -2.09 2.75
C LEU A 24 -2.05 -3.29 2.00
N LEU A 25 -1.45 -4.47 2.19
CA LEU A 25 -1.95 -5.74 1.70
C LEU A 25 -2.29 -6.62 2.90
N GLU A 26 -3.53 -7.11 2.99
CA GLU A 26 -3.99 -7.95 4.09
C GLU A 26 -3.23 -9.28 4.14
N GLU A 27 -2.63 -9.58 5.29
CA GLU A 27 -1.85 -10.78 5.57
C GLU A 27 -2.20 -11.33 6.96
N GLY A 28 -3.11 -12.29 7.01
CA GLY A 28 -3.53 -12.90 8.27
C GLY A 28 -4.17 -11.90 9.23
N ASP A 29 -3.48 -11.56 10.31
CA ASP A 29 -3.94 -10.66 11.38
C ASP A 29 -3.39 -9.21 11.27
N HIS A 30 -2.61 -8.93 10.23
CA HIS A 30 -2.01 -7.63 9.97
C HIS A 30 -1.98 -7.31 8.47
N CYS A 31 -1.45 -6.14 8.12
CA CYS A 31 -1.16 -5.77 6.75
C CYS A 31 0.35 -5.75 6.53
N ARG A 32 0.81 -6.37 5.45
CA ARG A 32 2.14 -6.11 4.90
C ARG A 32 2.11 -4.75 4.19
N THR A 33 3.11 -3.90 4.42
CA THR A 33 3.01 -2.47 4.07
C THR A 33 4.27 -1.93 3.41
N TRP A 34 4.07 -1.06 2.41
CA TRP A 34 5.13 -0.30 1.77
C TRP A 34 4.73 1.17 1.63
N ARG A 35 5.70 2.06 1.83
CA ARG A 35 5.60 3.47 1.46
C ARG A 35 5.87 3.64 -0.03
N LEU A 36 5.00 4.39 -0.69
CA LEU A 36 5.05 4.83 -2.08
C LEU A 36 5.05 6.36 -2.11
N ALA A 37 5.68 6.95 -3.12
CA ALA A 37 5.66 8.39 -3.32
C ALA A 37 4.31 8.86 -3.88
N ASP A 38 3.78 8.10 -4.83
CA ASP A 38 2.57 8.42 -5.57
C ASP A 38 1.58 7.26 -5.59
N VAL A 39 0.32 7.54 -5.94
CA VAL A 39 -0.67 6.51 -6.22
C VAL A 39 -0.19 5.67 -7.42
N PRO A 40 -0.04 4.34 -7.29
CA PRO A 40 0.35 3.51 -8.42
C PRO A 40 -0.79 3.42 -9.44
N THR A 41 -0.48 3.60 -10.72
CA THR A 41 -1.46 3.53 -11.82
C THR A 41 -1.13 2.40 -12.79
N THR A 42 -2.14 1.86 -13.44
CA THR A 42 -1.97 0.78 -14.43
C THR A 42 -1.14 1.27 -15.61
N ASP A 43 -0.06 0.52 -15.91
CA ASP A 43 0.99 0.87 -16.89
C ASP A 43 1.66 2.23 -16.62
N GLY A 44 1.60 2.69 -15.37
CA GLY A 44 2.29 3.88 -14.90
C GLY A 44 3.79 3.68 -14.70
N GLN A 45 4.47 4.76 -14.33
CA GLN A 45 5.89 4.71 -14.00
C GLN A 45 6.14 3.81 -12.77
N ARG A 46 7.18 2.98 -12.86
CA ARG A 46 7.69 2.22 -11.72
C ARG A 46 8.23 3.20 -10.68
N GLN A 47 7.89 3.00 -9.42
CA GLN A 47 8.31 3.86 -8.32
C GLN A 47 8.95 3.04 -7.18
N PRO A 48 9.80 3.64 -6.33
CA PRO A 48 10.31 2.97 -5.14
C PRO A 48 9.18 2.51 -4.22
N ALA A 49 9.36 1.35 -3.59
CA ALA A 49 8.47 0.77 -2.60
C ALA A 49 9.28 0.41 -1.35
N VAL A 50 9.21 1.28 -0.34
CA VAL A 50 10.01 1.12 0.89
C VAL A 50 9.21 0.31 1.91
N PRO A 51 9.68 -0.87 2.34
CA PRO A 51 8.98 -1.67 3.34
C PRO A 51 8.78 -0.89 4.65
N LEU A 52 7.59 -1.02 5.24
CA LEU A 52 7.24 -0.46 6.54
C LEU A 52 6.88 -1.57 7.53
N ALA A 53 6.83 -1.21 8.81
CA ALA A 53 6.31 -2.10 9.85
C ALA A 53 4.87 -2.54 9.53
N PRO A 54 4.47 -3.76 9.91
CA PRO A 54 3.11 -4.25 9.73
C PRO A 54 2.05 -3.29 10.28
N HIS A 55 1.02 -3.04 9.48
CA HIS A 55 -0.11 -2.20 9.90
C HIS A 55 -1.25 -3.04 10.46
N ARG A 56 -2.06 -2.45 11.33
CA ARG A 56 -3.27 -3.10 11.87
C ARG A 56 -4.36 -3.14 10.80
N LEU A 57 -5.11 -4.25 10.75
CA LEU A 57 -6.24 -4.44 9.81
C LEU A 57 -7.32 -3.34 9.88
N VAL A 58 -7.43 -2.62 10.99
CA VAL A 58 -8.40 -1.53 11.15
C VAL A 58 -8.21 -0.39 10.13
N TRP A 59 -7.04 -0.28 9.50
CA TRP A 59 -6.79 0.68 8.42
C TRP A 59 -7.31 0.22 7.05
N LEU A 60 -7.70 -1.04 6.92
CA LEU A 60 -8.43 -1.53 5.75
C LEU A 60 -9.88 -1.06 5.75
N GLU A 61 -10.39 -0.47 6.84
CA GLU A 61 -11.73 0.12 6.97
C GLU A 61 -11.75 1.63 6.67
N PRO A 62 -12.90 2.24 6.31
CA PRO A 62 -12.97 3.67 6.05
C PRO A 62 -12.52 4.45 7.30
N ARG A 63 -11.36 5.11 7.19
CA ARG A 63 -10.72 5.74 8.35
C ARG A 63 -9.92 6.96 7.95
N SER A 64 -9.97 7.97 8.82
CA SER A 64 -9.21 9.20 8.76
C SER A 64 -8.84 9.56 10.21
N ALA A 65 -7.56 9.58 10.56
CA ALA A 65 -7.13 9.81 11.94
C ALA A 65 -5.71 10.38 12.05
N ALA A 66 -5.46 11.13 13.11
CA ALA A 66 -4.12 11.60 13.47
C ALA A 66 -3.18 10.41 13.75
N VAL A 67 -1.96 10.51 13.25
CA VAL A 67 -0.89 9.57 13.56
C VAL A 67 -0.27 9.95 14.91
N SER A 68 -0.07 8.95 15.77
CA SER A 68 0.49 9.15 17.11
C SER A 68 1.84 9.87 17.07
N GLY A 69 2.13 10.66 18.10
CA GLY A 69 3.40 11.37 18.23
C GLY A 69 3.53 12.61 17.32
N ASN A 70 2.41 13.22 16.93
CA ASN A 70 2.37 14.41 16.05
C ASN A 70 3.03 14.17 14.69
N ARG A 71 2.85 12.95 14.13
CA ARG A 71 3.47 12.52 12.87
C ARG A 71 2.54 12.69 11.67
N GLY A 72 1.65 13.66 11.73
CA GLY A 72 0.71 13.95 10.66
C GLY A 72 -0.61 13.20 10.75
N TRP A 73 -1.26 13.03 9.60
CA TRP A 73 -2.60 12.50 9.46
C TRP A 73 -2.62 11.36 8.43
N ALA A 74 -3.39 10.31 8.71
CA ALA A 74 -3.56 9.16 7.85
C ALA A 74 -5.02 8.99 7.44
N GLU A 75 -5.28 8.85 6.14
CA GLU A 75 -6.61 8.65 5.58
C GLU A 75 -6.61 7.53 4.54
N ARG A 76 -7.55 6.61 4.64
CA ARG A 76 -7.76 5.61 3.59
C ARG A 76 -8.43 6.26 2.38
N VAL A 77 -7.69 6.35 1.28
CA VAL A 77 -8.15 7.02 0.05
C VAL A 77 -8.54 6.06 -1.06
N MET A 78 -8.05 4.81 -1.03
CA MET A 78 -8.38 3.77 -2.00
C MET A 78 -8.46 2.41 -1.32
N ALA A 79 -9.26 1.50 -1.87
CA ALA A 79 -9.39 0.13 -1.39
C ALA A 79 -9.85 -0.83 -2.48
N GLY A 80 -9.69 -2.12 -2.21
CA GLY A 80 -10.22 -3.18 -3.07
C GLY A 80 -9.81 -4.56 -2.61
N THR A 81 -9.83 -5.53 -3.52
CA THR A 81 -9.46 -6.91 -3.25
C THR A 81 -8.38 -7.42 -4.19
N ILE A 82 -7.58 -8.35 -3.66
CA ILE A 82 -6.50 -9.04 -4.37
C ILE A 82 -6.80 -10.53 -4.49
N ASP A 83 -6.29 -11.11 -5.57
CA ASP A 83 -6.15 -12.54 -5.76
C ASP A 83 -4.67 -12.92 -5.89
N GLY A 84 -4.33 -14.10 -5.35
CA GLY A 84 -2.96 -14.54 -5.10
C GLY A 84 -2.59 -14.56 -3.61
N ASN A 85 -1.39 -15.08 -3.33
CA ASN A 85 -0.86 -15.21 -1.97
C ASN A 85 0.41 -14.38 -1.84
N LEU A 86 0.54 -13.69 -0.71
CA LEU A 86 1.81 -13.07 -0.35
C LEU A 86 2.87 -14.16 -0.08
N PRO A 87 4.11 -13.99 -0.58
CA PRO A 87 5.18 -14.93 -0.28
C PRO A 87 5.54 -14.87 1.21
N ARG A 88 5.88 -16.02 1.80
CA ARG A 88 6.28 -16.10 3.22
C ARG A 88 7.57 -15.35 3.51
N ASP A 89 8.49 -15.37 2.54
CA ASP A 89 9.71 -14.58 2.58
C ASP A 89 9.34 -13.10 2.33
N PRO A 90 9.62 -12.18 3.27
CA PRO A 90 9.30 -10.77 3.13
C PRO A 90 10.09 -10.08 2.00
N ASP A 91 11.25 -10.63 1.63
CA ASP A 91 12.11 -10.07 0.58
C ASP A 91 11.80 -10.65 -0.82
N ALA A 92 10.93 -11.66 -0.88
CA ALA A 92 10.54 -12.27 -2.13
C ALA A 92 9.63 -11.33 -2.97
N PRO A 93 9.71 -11.41 -4.31
CA PRO A 93 8.82 -10.66 -5.20
C PRO A 93 7.34 -10.88 -4.89
N VAL A 94 6.58 -9.80 -4.78
CA VAL A 94 5.12 -9.83 -4.66
C VAL A 94 4.53 -9.61 -6.04
N VAL A 95 3.68 -10.55 -6.49
CA VAL A 95 2.92 -10.43 -7.74
C VAL A 95 1.49 -10.86 -7.44
N LEU A 96 0.55 -9.91 -7.51
CA LEU A 96 -0.84 -10.11 -7.12
C LEU A 96 -1.78 -9.50 -8.16
N ASN A 97 -2.94 -10.12 -8.37
CA ASN A 97 -3.96 -9.57 -9.24
C ASN A 97 -4.89 -8.65 -8.42
N LEU A 98 -5.11 -7.41 -8.86
CA LEU A 98 -6.07 -6.47 -8.29
C LEU A 98 -7.42 -6.68 -8.98
N VAL A 99 -8.34 -7.34 -8.27
CA VAL A 99 -9.55 -7.93 -8.86
C VAL A 99 -10.73 -6.96 -8.84
N ASP A 100 -10.82 -6.14 -7.79
CA ASP A 100 -11.89 -5.18 -7.58
C ASP A 100 -11.35 -3.93 -6.85
N GLY A 101 -12.13 -2.85 -6.90
CA GLY A 101 -11.83 -1.58 -6.25
C GLY A 101 -11.18 -0.55 -7.18
N ASP A 102 -10.45 0.38 -6.54
CA ASP A 102 -9.97 1.61 -7.17
C ASP A 102 -8.73 1.39 -8.08
N LEU A 103 -7.89 0.42 -7.74
CA LEU A 103 -6.73 -0.01 -8.52
C LEU A 103 -7.05 -1.31 -9.30
N ARG A 104 -6.50 -1.43 -10.51
CA ARG A 104 -6.75 -2.59 -11.41
C ARG A 104 -5.48 -3.04 -12.13
N GLY A 105 -5.37 -4.34 -12.35
CA GLY A 105 -4.25 -4.98 -13.05
C GLY A 105 -3.39 -5.83 -12.13
N ILE A 106 -2.17 -6.15 -12.55
CA ILE A 106 -1.22 -6.96 -11.78
C ILE A 106 -0.30 -6.02 -10.99
N LEU A 107 -0.45 -6.01 -9.67
CA LEU A 107 0.46 -5.35 -8.75
C LEU A 107 1.77 -6.14 -8.68
N ARG A 108 2.90 -5.44 -8.80
CA ARG A 108 4.25 -6.00 -8.69
C ARG A 108 5.05 -5.20 -7.68
N ILE A 109 5.58 -5.86 -6.64
CA ILE A 109 6.62 -5.31 -5.77
C ILE A 109 7.86 -6.18 -5.94
N VAL A 110 8.83 -5.68 -6.72
CA VAL A 110 10.00 -6.45 -7.16
C VAL A 110 11.23 -5.54 -7.08
N GLU A 111 12.29 -6.04 -6.46
CA GLU A 111 13.56 -5.30 -6.27
C GLU A 111 13.35 -3.90 -5.67
N GLY A 112 12.51 -3.81 -4.62
CA GLY A 112 12.27 -2.55 -3.90
C GLY A 112 11.44 -1.51 -4.66
N HIS A 113 10.67 -1.92 -5.66
CA HIS A 113 9.83 -1.00 -6.44
C HIS A 113 8.44 -1.56 -6.69
N CYS A 114 7.47 -0.65 -6.75
CA CYS A 114 6.09 -0.91 -7.09
C CYS A 114 5.80 -0.53 -8.54
N SER A 115 5.05 -1.37 -9.24
CA SER A 115 4.36 -1.04 -10.48
C SER A 115 3.05 -1.81 -10.61
N ILE A 116 2.14 -1.32 -11.46
CA ILE A 116 0.94 -2.03 -11.86
C ILE A 116 0.97 -2.19 -13.38
N THR A 117 0.80 -3.41 -13.87
CA THR A 117 0.65 -3.69 -15.31
C THR A 117 -0.78 -4.10 -15.63
N ARG A 118 -1.21 -3.96 -16.88
CA ARG A 118 -2.44 -4.65 -17.34
C ARG A 118 -2.37 -6.15 -17.06
N ALA A 119 -3.51 -6.73 -16.71
CA ALA A 119 -3.69 -8.16 -16.47
C ALA A 119 -3.74 -8.96 -17.77
#